data_AF-A0A5B7AAF9-F1
#
_entry.id   AF-A0A5B7AAF9-F1
#
_cell.length_a   1.000
_cell.length_b   1.000
_cell.length_c   1.000
_cell.angle_alpha   90.00
_cell.angle_beta   90.00
_cell.angle_gamma   90.00
#
_symmetry.space_group_name_H-M   'P 1'
#
loop_
_entity.id
_entity.type
_entity.pdbx_description
1 polymer ?
#
loop_
_entity_poly.entity_id
_entity_poly.type
_entity_poly.pdbx_seq_one_letter_code
_entity_poly.pdbx_strand_id
1 'polypeptide(L)'
;ASFTKIEDLVAFVNWLDEELSFLVDERAVLKHFDWPEGKADALREAAFEYQDLMKLEKQVSSFDDDPKLPCEAALKKMYKLLEKVEQNVYALLRTRDMAISRY
;
A
#
# COMPACT_ATOMS: atom_id res chain seq x y z
N ALA A 1 -4.39 -19.35 -6.52
CA ALA A 1 -3.48 -18.36 -7.13
C ALA A 1 -2.32 -18.11 -6.18
N SER A 2 -1.10 -18.15 -6.70
CA SER A 2 0.12 -17.64 -6.04
C SER A 2 0.69 -16.61 -7.00
N PHE A 3 0.95 -15.40 -6.51
CA PHE A 3 1.53 -14.33 -7.31
C PHE A 3 3.04 -14.32 -7.08
N THR A 4 3.81 -14.36 -8.16
CA THR A 4 5.29 -14.25 -8.09
C THR A 4 5.76 -12.80 -8.18
N LYS A 5 4.91 -11.92 -8.70
CA LYS A 5 5.13 -10.47 -8.80
C LYS A 5 3.99 -9.74 -8.09
N ILE A 6 4.33 -8.71 -7.34
CA ILE A 6 3.36 -7.93 -6.57
C ILE A 6 2.49 -7.05 -7.49
N GLU A 7 3.01 -6.67 -8.66
CA GLU A 7 2.28 -5.91 -9.67
C GLU A 7 1.10 -6.71 -10.24
N ASP A 8 1.28 -8.01 -10.44
CA ASP A 8 0.22 -8.91 -10.90
C ASP A 8 -0.87 -9.07 -9.83
N LEU A 9 -0.49 -9.07 -8.55
CA LEU A 9 -1.41 -9.08 -7.41
C LEU A 9 -2.21 -7.77 -7.37
N VAL A 10 -1.57 -6.62 -7.56
CA VAL A 10 -2.25 -5.32 -7.63
C VAL A 10 -3.27 -5.29 -8.77
N ALA A 11 -2.89 -5.77 -9.96
CA ALA A 11 -3.80 -5.85 -11.10
C ALA A 11 -5.01 -6.76 -10.80
N PHE A 12 -4.78 -7.90 -10.14
CA PHE A 12 -5.84 -8.79 -9.71
C PHE A 12 -6.78 -8.15 -8.69
N VAL A 13 -6.25 -7.44 -7.69
CA VAL A 13 -7.07 -6.74 -6.68
C VAL A 13 -7.94 -5.67 -7.33
N ASN A 14 -7.38 -4.85 -8.22
CA ASN A 14 -8.14 -3.83 -8.93
C ASN A 14 -9.29 -4.45 -9.74
N TRP A 15 -9.01 -5.51 -10.50
CA TRP A 15 -10.05 -6.24 -11.23
C TRP A 15 -11.10 -6.82 -10.28
N LEU A 16 -10.68 -7.43 -9.17
CA LEU A 16 -11.59 -8.03 -8.21
C LEU A 16 -12.54 -6.98 -7.62
N ASP A 17 -12.02 -5.82 -7.21
CA ASP A 17 -12.82 -4.75 -6.65
C ASP A 17 -13.78 -4.15 -7.69
N GLU A 18 -13.39 -4.09 -8.97
CA GLU A 18 -14.29 -3.76 -10.07
C GLU A 18 -15.42 -4.79 -10.22
N GLU A 19 -15.13 -6.09 -10.21
CA GLU A 19 -16.15 -7.14 -10.32
C GLU A 19 -17.13 -7.13 -9.15
N LEU A 20 -16.63 -6.91 -7.92
CA LEU A 20 -17.46 -6.85 -6.73
C LEU A 20 -18.33 -5.61 -6.69
N SER A 21 -17.91 -4.52 -7.35
CA SER A 21 -18.70 -3.29 -7.44
C SER A 21 -20.05 -3.45 -8.17
N PHE A 22 -20.22 -4.52 -8.98
CA PHE A 22 -21.48 -4.84 -9.63
C PHE A 22 -22.52 -5.48 -8.69
N LEU A 23 -22.12 -5.86 -7.48
CA LEU A 23 -23.01 -6.48 -6.50
C LEU A 23 -23.81 -5.42 -5.75
N VAL A 24 -25.15 -5.57 -5.77
CA VAL A 24 -26.06 -4.65 -5.07
C VAL A 24 -25.94 -4.77 -3.55
N ASP A 25 -25.69 -5.97 -3.04
CA ASP A 25 -25.36 -6.25 -1.64
C ASP A 25 -24.19 -7.23 -1.61
N GLU A 26 -22.98 -6.69 -1.77
CA GLU A 26 -21.72 -7.44 -1.80
C GLU A 26 -21.61 -8.37 -0.59
N ARG A 27 -21.89 -7.87 0.62
CA ARG A 27 -21.69 -8.64 1.86
C ARG A 27 -22.64 -9.82 1.98
N ALA A 28 -23.90 -9.69 1.56
CA ALA A 28 -24.84 -10.81 1.53
C ALA A 28 -24.45 -11.84 0.46
N VAL A 29 -24.04 -11.38 -0.73
CA VAL A 29 -23.62 -12.24 -1.84
C VAL A 29 -22.35 -13.02 -1.47
N LEU A 30 -21.32 -12.34 -0.98
CA LEU A 30 -20.05 -12.97 -0.59
C LEU A 30 -20.25 -14.00 0.52
N LYS A 31 -21.13 -13.73 1.49
CA LYS A 31 -21.48 -14.70 2.53
C LYS A 31 -22.17 -15.94 1.97
N HIS A 32 -22.98 -15.80 0.93
CA HIS A 32 -23.65 -16.94 0.29
C HIS A 32 -22.68 -17.89 -0.44
N PHE A 33 -21.57 -17.36 -0.96
CA PHE A 33 -20.58 -18.13 -1.73
C PHE A 33 -19.38 -18.63 -0.90
N ASP A 34 -19.47 -18.62 0.44
CA ASP A 34 -18.36 -18.97 1.33
C ASP A 34 -17.07 -18.20 1.00
N TRP A 35 -17.21 -16.90 0.74
CA TRP A 35 -16.10 -16.05 0.30
C TRP A 35 -14.92 -16.09 1.29
N PRO A 36 -13.68 -16.27 0.81
CA PRO A 36 -12.49 -16.27 1.67
C PRO A 36 -12.07 -14.84 2.05
N GLU A 37 -12.89 -14.17 2.86
CA GLU A 37 -12.77 -12.76 3.25
C GLU A 37 -11.36 -12.42 3.75
N GLY A 38 -10.83 -13.19 4.71
CA GLY A 38 -9.48 -12.94 5.23
C GLY A 38 -8.41 -12.95 4.13
N LYS A 39 -8.44 -13.94 3.24
CA LYS A 39 -7.47 -14.00 2.14
C LYS A 39 -7.64 -12.82 1.18
N ALA A 40 -8.87 -12.44 0.85
CA ALA A 40 -9.14 -11.30 -0.02
C ALA A 40 -8.64 -9.99 0.60
N ASP A 41 -8.90 -9.79 1.90
CA ASP A 41 -8.45 -8.61 2.64
C ASP A 41 -6.93 -8.54 2.71
N ALA A 42 -6.25 -9.66 2.97
CA ALA A 42 -4.78 -9.69 2.95
C ALA A 42 -4.19 -9.35 1.58
N LEU A 43 -4.83 -9.79 0.48
CA LEU A 43 -4.40 -9.40 -0.86
C LEU A 43 -4.61 -7.90 -1.09
N ARG A 44 -5.75 -7.35 -0.66
CA ARG A 44 -6.00 -5.90 -0.76
C ARG A 44 -5.00 -5.09 0.05
N GLU A 45 -4.78 -5.45 1.31
CA GLU A 45 -3.80 -4.82 2.19
C GLU A 45 -2.41 -4.81 1.53
N ALA A 46 -1.95 -5.95 1.03
CA ALA A 46 -0.66 -6.05 0.34
C ALA A 46 -0.58 -5.17 -0.92
N ALA A 47 -1.65 -5.12 -1.71
CA ALA A 47 -1.72 -4.27 -2.91
C ALA A 47 -1.63 -2.78 -2.57
N PHE A 48 -2.42 -2.34 -1.59
CA PHE A 48 -2.43 -0.94 -1.14
C PHE A 48 -1.08 -0.52 -0.57
N GLU A 49 -0.50 -1.34 0.30
CA GLU A 49 0.81 -1.05 0.91
C GLU A 49 1.92 -0.94 -0.12
N TYR A 50 1.95 -1.84 -1.11
CA TYR A 50 2.91 -1.77 -2.20
C TYR A 50 2.74 -0.47 -3.01
N GLN A 51 1.51 -0.10 -3.36
CA GLN A 51 1.26 1.14 -4.10
C GLN A 51 1.70 2.39 -3.31
N ASP A 52 1.46 2.42 -2.01
CA ASP A 52 1.90 3.53 -1.16
C ASP A 52 3.43 3.58 -1.03
N LEU A 53 4.08 2.42 -0.95
CA LEU A 53 5.54 2.33 -0.98
C LEU A 53 6.11 2.86 -2.30
N MET A 54 5.50 2.53 -3.45
CA MET A 54 5.91 3.06 -4.75
C MET A 54 5.73 4.58 -4.85
N LYS A 55 4.66 5.14 -4.28
CA LYS A 55 4.47 6.60 -4.21
C LYS A 55 5.55 7.25 -3.35
N LEU A 56 5.91 6.62 -2.22
CA LEU A 56 6.97 7.09 -1.33
C LEU A 56 8.32 7.04 -2.02
N GLU A 57 8.67 5.91 -2.65
CA GLU A 57 9.90 5.73 -3.41
C GLU A 57 10.04 6.83 -4.44
N LYS A 58 8.99 7.08 -5.25
CA LYS A 58 8.98 8.16 -6.24
C LYS A 58 9.21 9.54 -5.62
N GLN A 59 8.62 9.83 -4.47
CA GLN A 59 8.83 11.11 -3.78
C GLN A 59 10.26 11.27 -3.28
N VAL A 60 10.87 10.18 -2.82
CA VAL A 60 12.26 10.19 -2.35
C VAL A 60 13.22 10.29 -3.53
N SER A 61 13.03 9.53 -4.59
CA SER A 61 13.90 9.53 -5.76
C SER A 61 13.81 10.79 -6.61
N SER A 62 12.66 11.50 -6.55
CA SER A 62 12.49 12.82 -7.17
C SER A 62 12.83 14.00 -6.26
N PHE A 63 13.38 13.75 -5.06
CA PHE A 63 13.81 14.82 -4.19
C PHE A 63 14.98 15.58 -4.82
N ASP A 64 14.75 16.87 -5.06
CA ASP A 64 15.76 17.81 -5.55
C ASP A 64 16.07 18.85 -4.47
N ASP A 65 17.35 19.04 -4.23
CA ASP A 65 17.86 20.08 -3.33
C ASP A 65 18.05 21.37 -4.12
N ASP A 66 17.27 22.39 -3.79
CA ASP A 66 17.30 23.66 -4.53
C ASP A 66 18.38 24.57 -3.91
N PRO A 67 19.50 24.83 -4.63
CA PRO A 67 20.60 25.63 -4.11
C PRO A 67 20.21 27.11 -3.88
N LYS A 68 19.03 27.54 -4.34
CA LYS A 68 18.50 28.88 -4.11
C LYS A 68 17.82 29.01 -2.73
N LEU A 69 17.51 27.90 -2.07
CA LEU A 69 16.88 27.92 -0.75
C LEU A 69 17.90 28.25 0.34
N PRO A 70 17.50 29.01 1.38
CA PRO A 70 18.30 29.13 2.59
C PRO A 70 18.57 27.75 3.20
N CYS A 71 19.78 27.54 3.72
CA CYS A 71 20.22 26.25 4.28
C CYS A 71 19.21 25.67 5.29
N GLU A 72 18.69 26.48 6.21
CA GLU A 72 17.68 26.02 7.19
C GLU A 72 16.40 25.49 6.53
N ALA A 73 15.93 26.15 5.46
CA ALA A 73 14.75 25.72 4.72
C ALA A 73 15.00 24.41 3.96
N ALA A 74 16.18 24.27 3.35
CA ALA A 74 16.61 23.05 2.67
C ALA A 74 16.69 21.88 3.66
N LEU A 75 17.37 22.06 4.80
CA LEU A 75 17.48 21.05 5.87
C LEU A 75 16.10 20.65 6.41
N LYS A 76 15.20 21.61 6.64
CA LYS A 76 13.83 21.32 7.10
C LYS A 76 13.04 20.51 6.07
N LYS A 77 13.24 20.76 4.77
CA LYS A 77 12.60 20.00 3.69
C LYS A 77 13.12 18.57 3.64
N MET A 78 14.45 18.39 3.73
CA MET A 78 15.09 17.07 3.78
C MET A 78 14.62 16.26 5.01
N TYR A 79 14.62 16.89 6.18
CA TYR A 79 14.22 16.23 7.42
C TYR A 79 12.76 15.78 7.40
N LYS A 80 11.85 16.60 6.88
CA LYS A 80 10.44 16.20 6.70
C LYS A 80 10.27 14.99 5.79
N LEU A 81 11.08 14.88 4.74
CA LEU A 81 11.05 13.71 3.86
C LEU A 81 11.57 12.48 4.59
N LEU A 82 12.65 12.60 5.36
CA LEU A 82 13.19 11.53 6.20
C LEU A 82 12.13 11.02 7.20
N GLU A 83 11.51 11.93 7.98
CA GLU A 83 10.46 11.56 8.94
C GLU A 83 9.31 10.81 8.26
N LYS A 84 8.91 11.27 7.06
CA LYS A 84 7.87 10.60 6.29
C LYS A 84 8.29 9.18 5.89
N VAL A 85 9.53 8.99 5.44
CA VAL A 85 10.06 7.66 5.09
C VAL A 85 10.04 6.73 6.31
N GLU A 86 10.57 7.19 7.44
CA GLU A 86 10.62 6.40 8.68
C GLU A 86 9.21 5.98 9.14
N GLN A 87 8.26 6.91 9.14
CA GLN A 87 6.88 6.64 9.54
C GLN A 87 6.20 5.62 8.63
N ASN A 88 6.37 5.74 7.31
CA ASN A 88 5.73 4.83 6.35
C ASN A 88 6.35 3.43 6.40
N VAL A 89 7.69 3.34 6.47
CA VAL A 89 8.39 2.05 6.58
C VAL A 89 8.04 1.36 7.90
N TYR A 90 7.99 2.11 9.01
CA TYR A 90 7.58 1.56 10.30
C TYR A 90 6.14 1.03 10.27
N ALA A 91 5.20 1.78 9.68
CA ALA A 91 3.82 1.34 9.52
C ALA A 91 3.72 0.05 8.70
N LEU A 92 4.42 -0.02 7.56
CA LEU A 92 4.47 -1.22 6.71
C LEU A 92 5.02 -2.43 7.45
N LEU A 93 6.13 -2.28 8.18
CA LEU A 93 6.71 -3.38 8.97
C LEU A 93 5.72 -3.89 10.02
N ARG A 94 5.04 -2.96 10.71
CA ARG A 94 4.02 -3.32 11.71
C ARG A 94 2.86 -4.09 11.09
N THR A 95 2.31 -3.64 9.96
CA THR A 95 1.20 -4.34 9.32
C THR A 95 1.61 -5.70 8.82
N ARG A 96 2.78 -5.81 8.17
CA ARG A 96 3.35 -7.09 7.74
C ARG A 96 3.49 -8.06 8.92
N ASP A 97 4.03 -7.62 10.04
CA ASP A 97 4.22 -8.48 11.22
C ASP A 97 2.86 -8.92 11.81
N MET A 98 1.85 -8.06 11.80
CA MET A 98 0.47 -8.43 12.17
C MET A 98 -0.15 -9.43 11.20
N ALA A 99 0.07 -9.26 9.89
CA ALA A 99 -0.43 -10.16 8.85
C ALA A 99 0.23 -11.54 8.94
N ILE A 100 1.57 -11.61 9.12
CA ILE A 100 2.30 -12.87 9.33
C ILE A 100 1.79 -13.60 10.58
N SER A 101 1.41 -12.88 11.64
CA SER A 101 0.84 -13.54 12.83
C SER A 101 -0.55 -14.14 12.61
N ARG A 102 -1.28 -13.73 11.55
CA ARG A 102 -2.64 -14.19 11.24
C ARG A 102 -2.66 -15.39 10.28
N TYR A 103 -1.56 -15.64 9.56
CA TYR A 103 -1.46 -16.65 8.49
C TYR A 103 -0.34 -17.65 8.78
#